data_AF-V8CGA8-F1
#
_entry.id   AF-V8CGA8-F1
#
_cell.length_a   1.000
_cell.length_b   1.000
_cell.length_c   1.000
_cell.angle_alpha   90.00
_cell.angle_beta   90.00
_cell.angle_gamma   90.00
#
_symmetry.space_group_name_H-M   'P 1'
#
loop_
_entity.id
_entity.type
_entity.pdbx_description
1 polymer ?
#
loop_
_entity_poly.entity_id
_entity_poly.type
_entity_poly.pdbx_seq_one_letter_code
_entity_poly.pdbx_strand_id
1 'polypeptide(L)'
;MEEIKKLLKEVLNREFIRAVISSPKEKEGTAVLLECGTEPVQGILKIKVRPLEKRGELMFQLEAFTKTQAFHRNLNPEAAGEILATVMERFGQMQLETVSQDCTVLISKKGKVTIRRKQKKIRAKAADLSHNRKKRYILEEGVKVPFLQDLGVMTQDGKIVHTRFDKFRQINRFLEFIEDILPQLDRGRELTILDFGCGKSYLTFAMYYYLHELKKYDIRIIGLDLKSEVIRHCNELAEKYGYEKLQFLEGDIADYEGVNRVDMVVTLHACNTATDYALAKAVGWNAKVILSVPCCQHEINEQFEAGETPEVLAAVMEYGLLRERFAALVTDGLRAKYLESEGYETQVLEFIDMEHTPKNILLRAVRRGKTDGAIEAESRKKLEECEAFLNIQPTLGRLLSEKSRHR
;
A
#
# COMPACT_ATOMS: atom_id res chain seq x y z
N MET A 1 40.17 14.74 -12.59
CA MET A 1 39.41 13.72 -13.33
C MET A 1 40.03 12.34 -13.24
N GLU A 2 41.36 12.22 -13.37
CA GLU A 2 42.07 10.93 -13.28
C GLU A 2 41.79 10.14 -11.99
N GLU A 3 41.72 10.81 -10.84
CA GLU A 3 41.38 10.18 -9.56
C GLU A 3 39.97 9.56 -9.54
N ILE A 4 39.01 10.18 -10.25
CA ILE A 4 37.64 9.68 -10.36
C ILE A 4 37.62 8.45 -11.26
N LYS A 5 38.34 8.47 -12.38
CA LYS A 5 38.48 7.29 -13.26
C LYS A 5 39.09 6.11 -12.50
N LYS A 6 40.14 6.34 -11.71
CA LYS A 6 40.76 5.32 -10.87
C LYS A 6 39.79 4.76 -9.83
N LEU A 7 39.03 5.62 -9.15
CA LEU A 7 37.98 5.19 -8.21
C LEU A 7 36.93 4.33 -8.92
N LEU A 8 36.39 4.78 -10.06
CA LEU A 8 35.34 4.06 -10.79
C LEU A 8 35.81 2.68 -11.28
N LYS A 9 37.05 2.58 -11.78
CA LYS A 9 37.65 1.29 -12.17
C LYS A 9 37.78 0.31 -11.00
N GLU A 10 38.03 0.82 -9.79
CA GLU A 10 38.12 0.00 -8.57
C GLU A 10 36.73 -0.50 -8.12
N VAL A 11 35.72 0.36 -8.14
CA VAL A 11 34.43 0.11 -7.48
C VAL A 11 33.33 -0.44 -8.38
N LEU A 12 33.43 -0.32 -9.71
CA LEU A 12 32.44 -0.84 -10.67
C LEU A 12 32.62 -2.35 -10.87
N ASN A 13 32.40 -3.12 -9.81
CA ASN A 13 32.47 -4.58 -9.78
C ASN A 13 31.26 -5.15 -8.99
N ARG A 14 31.27 -6.46 -8.69
CA ARG A 14 30.15 -7.13 -8.00
C ARG A 14 29.93 -6.68 -6.54
N GLU A 15 30.88 -5.97 -5.92
CA GLU A 15 30.69 -5.34 -4.60
C GLU A 15 29.97 -3.99 -4.66
N PHE A 16 29.80 -3.41 -5.86
CA PHE A 16 29.06 -2.16 -6.02
C PHE A 16 27.61 -2.33 -5.57
N ILE A 17 27.08 -1.36 -4.83
CA ILE A 17 25.66 -1.38 -4.41
C ILE A 17 24.87 -0.34 -5.19
N ARG A 18 25.31 0.92 -5.14
CA ARG A 18 24.66 2.04 -5.83
C ARG A 18 25.59 3.24 -5.92
N ALA A 19 25.31 4.13 -6.86
CA ALA A 19 25.81 5.48 -6.82
C ALA A 19 24.72 6.50 -7.17
N VAL A 20 24.88 7.72 -6.68
CA VAL A 20 24.04 8.86 -6.97
C VAL A 20 24.93 10.03 -7.31
N ILE A 21 24.79 10.53 -8.53
CA ILE A 21 25.42 11.76 -9.00
C ILE A 21 24.38 12.88 -8.94
N SER A 22 24.76 14.01 -8.35
CA SER A 22 23.87 15.14 -8.09
C SER A 22 24.64 16.46 -8.08
N SER A 23 23.92 17.56 -7.85
CA SER A 23 24.46 18.92 -7.89
C SER A 23 24.96 19.28 -9.30
N PRO A 24 24.07 19.38 -10.31
CA PRO A 24 24.45 19.86 -11.63
C PRO A 24 25.10 21.24 -11.51
N LYS A 25 26.11 21.53 -12.33
CA LYS A 25 26.78 22.84 -12.34
C LYS A 25 25.88 23.95 -12.91
N GLU A 26 24.92 23.58 -13.73
CA GLU A 26 23.90 24.46 -14.31
C GLU A 26 22.60 24.40 -13.49
N LYS A 27 21.95 25.56 -13.30
CA LYS A 27 20.73 25.68 -12.46
C LYS A 27 19.53 24.92 -13.00
N GLU A 28 19.43 24.78 -14.33
CA GLU A 28 18.31 24.10 -15.00
C GLU A 28 18.57 22.60 -15.25
N GLY A 29 19.70 22.08 -14.75
CA GLY A 29 20.24 20.77 -15.13
C GLY A 29 21.31 20.92 -16.21
N THR A 30 22.05 19.86 -16.48
CA THR A 30 23.17 19.88 -17.44
C THR A 30 22.97 18.87 -18.55
N ALA A 31 23.60 19.15 -19.69
CA ALA A 31 23.66 18.25 -20.82
C ALA A 31 24.56 17.05 -20.52
N VAL A 32 24.02 15.85 -20.62
CA VAL A 32 24.76 14.61 -20.38
C VAL A 32 24.71 13.72 -21.62
N LEU A 33 25.89 13.34 -22.11
CA LEU A 33 26.03 12.24 -23.04
C LEU A 33 25.82 10.93 -22.30
N LEU A 34 24.64 10.33 -22.51
CA LEU A 34 24.39 8.97 -22.03
C LEU A 34 24.99 7.93 -22.97
N GLU A 35 25.43 8.33 -24.18
CA GLU A 35 26.02 7.46 -25.22
C GLU A 35 27.36 7.95 -25.79
N CYS A 36 28.14 7.03 -26.39
CA CYS A 36 29.18 7.35 -27.37
C CYS A 36 28.56 7.69 -28.74
N GLY A 37 27.52 8.54 -28.74
CA GLY A 37 26.71 8.98 -29.89
C GLY A 37 26.45 10.49 -29.84
N THR A 38 25.85 11.06 -30.88
CA THR A 38 26.07 12.47 -31.26
C THR A 38 25.35 13.54 -30.44
N GLU A 39 24.31 13.24 -29.65
CA GLU A 39 23.52 14.28 -28.97
C GLU A 39 23.35 14.07 -27.43
N PRO A 40 23.73 15.08 -26.61
CA PRO A 40 23.49 15.06 -25.16
C PRO A 40 22.01 15.20 -24.78
N VAL A 41 21.58 14.48 -23.73
CA VAL A 41 20.28 14.72 -23.10
C VAL A 41 20.36 15.96 -22.22
N GLN A 42 19.49 16.93 -22.47
CA GLN A 42 19.46 18.22 -21.77
C GLN A 42 18.72 18.15 -20.43
N GLY A 43 19.05 19.06 -19.51
CA GLY A 43 18.29 19.26 -18.28
C GLY A 43 18.38 18.12 -17.25
N ILE A 44 19.44 17.31 -17.27
CA ILE A 44 19.63 16.26 -16.27
C ILE A 44 19.98 16.88 -14.91
N LEU A 45 19.21 16.52 -13.88
CA LEU A 45 19.37 17.00 -12.50
C LEU A 45 20.07 15.99 -11.60
N LYS A 46 19.92 14.70 -11.90
CA LYS A 46 20.40 13.60 -11.06
C LYS A 46 20.60 12.35 -11.90
N ILE A 47 21.63 11.58 -11.56
CA ILE A 47 21.82 10.24 -12.13
C ILE A 47 21.94 9.23 -11.00
N LYS A 48 21.18 8.15 -11.06
CA LYS A 48 21.33 6.99 -10.18
C LYS A 48 21.99 5.86 -10.95
N VAL A 49 22.86 5.12 -10.28
CA VAL A 49 23.56 3.97 -10.84
C VAL A 49 23.30 2.77 -9.94
N ARG A 50 22.96 1.64 -10.55
CA ARG A 50 22.84 0.34 -9.87
C ARG A 50 23.47 -0.77 -10.71
N PRO A 51 23.98 -1.84 -10.10
CA PRO A 51 24.43 -3.00 -10.85
C PRO A 51 23.22 -3.87 -11.23
N LEU A 52 23.37 -4.67 -12.28
CA LEU A 52 22.46 -5.73 -12.69
C LEU A 52 23.20 -6.78 -13.51
N GLU A 53 22.62 -7.96 -13.64
CA GLU A 53 23.10 -9.05 -14.49
C GLU A 53 22.16 -9.18 -15.68
N LYS A 54 22.70 -9.09 -16.89
CA LYS A 54 21.95 -9.25 -18.13
C LYS A 54 22.64 -10.33 -18.95
N ARG A 55 21.94 -11.45 -19.21
CA ARG A 55 22.48 -12.62 -19.92
C ARG A 55 23.79 -13.17 -19.30
N GLY A 56 23.92 -13.11 -17.96
CA GLY A 56 25.09 -13.60 -17.23
C GLY A 56 26.25 -12.61 -17.10
N GLU A 57 26.14 -11.44 -17.71
CA GLU A 57 27.16 -10.39 -17.65
C GLU A 57 26.78 -9.29 -16.66
N LEU A 58 27.76 -8.82 -15.88
CA LEU A 58 27.59 -7.68 -14.98
C LEU A 58 27.48 -6.38 -15.80
N MET A 59 26.39 -5.68 -15.60
CA MET A 59 26.11 -4.38 -16.20
C MET A 59 25.76 -3.37 -15.11
N PHE A 60 25.86 -2.09 -15.43
CA PHE A 60 25.43 -0.97 -14.60
C PHE A 60 24.32 -0.21 -15.31
N GLN A 61 23.17 -0.13 -14.67
CA GLN A 61 22.07 0.71 -15.13
C GLN A 61 22.24 2.11 -14.60
N LEU A 62 22.35 3.06 -15.53
CA LEU A 62 22.27 4.49 -15.29
C LEU A 62 20.84 4.94 -15.53
N GLU A 63 20.27 5.64 -14.56
CA GLU A 63 18.95 6.26 -14.62
C GLU A 63 19.14 7.76 -14.41
N ALA A 64 19.00 8.52 -15.50
CA ALA A 64 19.18 9.96 -15.54
C ALA A 64 17.82 10.67 -15.50
N PHE A 65 17.65 11.61 -14.57
CA PHE A 65 16.39 12.28 -14.30
C PHE A 65 16.43 13.74 -14.74
N THR A 66 15.46 14.16 -15.55
CA THR A 66 15.10 15.57 -15.73
C THR A 66 14.01 15.95 -14.72
N LYS A 67 13.38 17.12 -14.88
CA LYS A 67 12.20 17.50 -14.07
C LYS A 67 11.00 16.59 -14.31
N THR A 68 10.85 16.04 -15.52
CA THR A 68 9.61 15.39 -15.98
C THR A 68 9.82 13.98 -16.53
N GLN A 69 11.07 13.58 -16.81
CA GLN A 69 11.39 12.34 -17.49
C GLN A 69 12.57 11.62 -16.82
N ALA A 70 12.61 10.30 -16.99
CA ALA A 70 13.73 9.46 -16.61
C ALA A 70 14.22 8.67 -17.83
N PHE A 71 15.53 8.62 -18.01
CA PHE A 71 16.20 7.94 -19.12
C PHE A 71 17.07 6.81 -18.55
N HIS A 72 16.94 5.61 -19.11
CA HIS A 72 17.63 4.43 -18.61
C HIS A 72 18.62 3.89 -19.65
N ARG A 73 19.81 3.50 -19.18
CA ARG A 73 20.80 2.82 -20.03
C ARG A 73 21.58 1.79 -19.24
N ASN A 74 21.85 0.64 -19.85
CA ASN A 74 22.65 -0.43 -19.24
C ASN A 74 24.01 -0.48 -19.93
N LEU A 75 25.09 -0.41 -19.16
CA LEU A 75 26.47 -0.34 -19.64
C LEU A 75 27.32 -1.42 -19.00
N ASN A 76 28.33 -1.92 -19.70
CA ASN A 76 29.34 -2.77 -19.07
C ASN A 76 30.20 -1.93 -18.10
N PRO A 77 31.03 -2.55 -17.24
CA PRO A 77 31.81 -1.83 -16.23
C PRO A 77 32.73 -0.74 -16.80
N GLU A 78 33.35 -1.01 -17.94
CA GLU A 78 34.28 -0.10 -18.60
C GLU A 78 33.56 1.13 -19.16
N ALA A 79 32.52 0.93 -19.98
CA ALA A 79 31.72 2.00 -20.55
C ALA A 79 30.99 2.82 -19.47
N ALA A 80 30.54 2.18 -18.38
CA ALA A 80 29.97 2.88 -17.23
C ALA A 80 31.02 3.78 -16.57
N GLY A 81 32.25 3.31 -16.39
CA GLY A 81 33.35 4.11 -15.83
C GLY A 81 33.67 5.34 -16.66
N GLU A 82 33.74 5.19 -17.99
CA GLU A 82 33.99 6.29 -18.91
C GLU A 82 32.87 7.34 -18.89
N ILE A 83 31.62 6.90 -19.04
CA ILE A 83 30.46 7.80 -19.04
C ILE A 83 30.33 8.52 -17.69
N LEU A 84 30.47 7.82 -16.57
CA LEU A 84 30.38 8.44 -15.25
C LEU A 84 31.53 9.44 -15.01
N ALA A 85 32.74 9.18 -15.52
CA ALA A 85 33.81 10.16 -15.46
C ALA A 85 33.47 11.42 -16.25
N THR A 86 32.96 11.30 -17.48
CA THR A 86 32.51 12.45 -18.29
C THR A 86 31.37 13.22 -17.62
N VAL A 87 30.38 12.51 -17.06
CA VAL A 87 29.28 13.10 -16.29
C VAL A 87 29.82 13.94 -15.14
N MET A 88 30.81 13.44 -14.39
CA MET A 88 31.37 14.15 -13.24
C MET A 88 32.04 15.48 -13.61
N GLU A 89 32.35 15.74 -14.88
CA GLU A 89 32.80 17.07 -15.32
C GLU A 89 31.69 18.13 -15.22
N ARG A 90 30.43 17.70 -15.29
CA ARG A 90 29.23 18.56 -15.27
C ARG A 90 28.49 18.55 -13.94
N PHE A 91 28.84 17.65 -13.02
CA PHE A 91 28.25 17.53 -11.69
C PHE A 91 29.24 17.83 -10.57
N GLY A 92 28.72 18.29 -9.43
CA GLY A 92 29.52 18.66 -8.26
C GLY A 92 29.73 17.54 -7.26
N GLN A 93 28.91 16.47 -7.29
CA GLN A 93 28.91 15.45 -6.25
C GLN A 93 28.54 14.07 -6.77
N MET A 94 29.24 13.05 -6.26
CA MET A 94 28.84 11.64 -6.36
C MET A 94 28.90 10.99 -4.98
N GLN A 95 27.84 10.30 -4.61
CA GLN A 95 27.78 9.40 -3.45
C GLN A 95 27.75 7.97 -3.96
N LEU A 96 28.66 7.14 -3.49
CA LEU A 96 28.85 5.78 -3.93
C LEU A 96 28.91 4.84 -2.73
N GLU A 97 28.26 3.70 -2.86
CA GLU A 97 28.17 2.69 -1.84
C GLU A 97 28.59 1.33 -2.40
N THR A 98 29.48 0.65 -1.68
CA THR A 98 29.84 -0.75 -1.90
C THR A 98 29.51 -1.59 -0.66
N VAL A 99 29.69 -2.90 -0.77
CA VAL A 99 29.62 -3.86 0.35
C VAL A 99 30.57 -3.46 1.49
N SER A 100 31.75 -2.95 1.15
CA SER A 100 32.87 -2.76 2.06
C SER A 100 33.14 -1.30 2.45
N GLN A 101 32.72 -0.33 1.63
CA GLN A 101 33.02 1.09 1.85
C GLN A 101 31.93 2.02 1.30
N ASP A 102 31.86 3.21 1.88
CA ASP A 102 31.15 4.36 1.31
C ASP A 102 32.17 5.35 0.75
N CYS A 103 31.89 5.93 -0.41
CA CYS A 103 32.73 6.92 -1.07
C CYS A 103 31.92 8.17 -1.40
N THR A 104 32.43 9.32 -1.00
CA THR A 104 31.89 10.63 -1.38
C THR A 104 32.91 11.35 -2.24
N VAL A 105 32.53 11.68 -3.48
CA VAL A 105 33.31 12.54 -4.38
C VAL A 105 32.66 13.91 -4.41
N LEU A 106 33.47 14.95 -4.19
CA LEU A 106 33.07 16.35 -4.29
C LEU A 106 34.00 17.07 -5.27
N ILE A 107 33.41 17.87 -6.15
CA ILE A 107 34.12 18.71 -7.11
C ILE A 107 33.76 20.16 -6.82
N SER A 108 34.74 20.95 -6.40
CA SER A 108 34.53 22.37 -6.12
C SER A 108 34.27 23.18 -7.40
N LYS A 109 33.77 24.41 -7.26
CA LYS A 109 33.60 25.36 -8.38
C LYS A 109 34.91 25.60 -9.16
N LYS A 110 36.07 25.47 -8.50
CA LYS A 110 37.40 25.62 -9.11
C LYS A 110 37.95 24.31 -9.69
N GLY A 111 37.16 23.25 -9.77
CA GLY A 111 37.56 21.95 -10.35
C GLY A 111 38.39 21.05 -9.43
N LYS A 112 38.74 21.49 -8.20
CA LYS A 112 39.42 20.63 -7.21
C LYS A 112 38.52 19.44 -6.84
N VAL A 113 39.03 18.23 -7.04
CA VAL A 113 38.39 16.97 -6.67
C VAL A 113 38.75 16.61 -5.21
N THR A 114 37.80 16.07 -4.46
CA THR A 114 38.02 15.51 -3.12
C THR A 114 37.26 14.20 -3.01
N ILE A 115 37.96 13.11 -2.72
CA ILE A 115 37.38 11.78 -2.54
C ILE A 115 37.52 11.41 -1.06
N ARG A 116 36.40 11.26 -0.36
CA ARG A 116 36.35 10.75 1.01
C ARG A 116 35.91 9.30 0.99
N ARG A 117 36.67 8.42 1.64
CA ARG A 117 36.36 7.00 1.78
C ARG A 117 36.12 6.67 3.23
N LYS A 118 35.07 5.89 3.51
CA LYS A 118 34.75 5.39 4.85
C LYS A 118 34.55 3.88 4.76
N GLN A 119 35.46 3.12 5.37
CA GLN A 119 35.25 1.68 5.52
C GLN A 119 34.05 1.40 6.42
N LYS A 120 33.24 0.42 6.04
CA LYS A 120 32.13 -0.05 6.86
C LYS A 120 32.65 -1.04 7.88
N LYS A 121 32.32 -0.82 9.16
CA LYS A 121 32.63 -1.76 10.25
C LYS A 121 31.93 -3.12 10.07
N ILE A 122 30.76 -3.10 9.43
CA ILE A 122 29.96 -4.28 9.09
C ILE A 122 29.69 -4.22 7.58
N ARG A 123 30.00 -5.30 6.86
CA ARG A 123 29.75 -5.38 5.41
C ARG A 123 28.26 -5.24 5.12
N ALA A 124 27.92 -4.39 4.16
CA ALA A 124 26.55 -4.23 3.69
C ALA A 124 26.13 -5.44 2.85
N LYS A 125 24.82 -5.70 2.78
CA LYS A 125 24.28 -6.72 1.89
C LYS A 125 24.60 -6.36 0.43
N ALA A 126 25.10 -7.33 -0.35
CA ALA A 126 25.36 -7.14 -1.77
C ALA A 126 24.10 -6.68 -2.52
N ALA A 127 24.28 -5.88 -3.57
CA ALA A 127 23.15 -5.47 -4.40
C ALA A 127 22.51 -6.67 -5.10
N ASP A 128 21.19 -6.61 -5.22
CA ASP A 128 20.45 -7.55 -6.03
C ASP A 128 20.75 -7.29 -7.51
N LEU A 129 21.44 -8.25 -8.14
CA LEU A 129 21.81 -8.18 -9.54
C LEU A 129 20.67 -8.57 -10.48
N SER A 130 19.48 -8.94 -9.98
CA SER A 130 18.37 -9.27 -10.86
C SER A 130 17.96 -8.08 -11.74
N HIS A 131 17.87 -8.33 -13.05
CA HIS A 131 17.45 -7.32 -14.03
C HIS A 131 16.02 -6.81 -13.75
N ASN A 132 15.18 -7.71 -13.25
CA ASN A 132 13.82 -7.43 -12.81
C ASN A 132 13.84 -7.35 -11.30
N ARG A 133 13.52 -6.19 -10.70
CA ARG A 133 13.29 -6.12 -9.25
C ARG A 133 12.21 -7.15 -8.95
N LYS A 134 12.57 -8.28 -8.34
CA LYS A 134 11.56 -9.16 -7.76
C LYS A 134 10.88 -8.33 -6.68
N LYS A 135 9.66 -7.85 -6.97
CA LYS A 135 8.80 -7.26 -5.95
C LYS A 135 8.75 -8.29 -4.82
N ARG A 136 9.19 -7.89 -3.62
CA ARG A 136 9.14 -8.75 -2.44
C ARG A 136 7.69 -8.78 -2.00
N TYR A 137 7.01 -9.84 -2.40
CA TYR A 137 5.66 -10.15 -1.96
C TYR A 137 5.73 -10.77 -0.56
N ILE A 138 4.72 -10.51 0.28
CA ILE A 138 4.60 -11.10 1.62
C ILE A 138 4.45 -12.62 1.52
N LEU A 139 3.59 -13.08 0.60
CA LEU A 139 3.52 -14.47 0.19
C LEU A 139 4.50 -14.64 -0.97
N GLU A 140 5.60 -15.35 -0.73
CA GLU A 140 6.65 -15.53 -1.73
C GLU A 140 6.35 -16.69 -2.67
N GLU A 141 6.66 -16.52 -3.97
CA GLU A 141 6.62 -17.61 -4.94
C GLU A 141 7.68 -18.67 -4.59
N GLY A 142 7.30 -19.94 -4.70
CA GLY A 142 8.12 -21.10 -4.31
C GLY A 142 7.89 -21.57 -2.88
N VAL A 143 7.23 -20.76 -2.03
CA VAL A 143 6.76 -21.20 -0.71
C VAL A 143 5.35 -21.72 -0.86
N LYS A 144 5.13 -22.99 -0.49
CA LYS A 144 3.79 -23.61 -0.59
C LYS A 144 2.86 -23.01 0.45
N VAL A 145 1.73 -22.48 -0.02
CA VAL A 145 0.67 -21.93 0.83
C VAL A 145 -0.64 -22.64 0.49
N PRO A 146 -1.18 -23.52 1.36
CA PRO A 146 -2.29 -24.42 1.03
C PRO A 146 -3.51 -23.72 0.41
N PHE A 147 -3.97 -22.62 1.03
CA PHE A 147 -5.15 -21.91 0.52
C PHE A 147 -4.94 -21.27 -0.85
N LEU A 148 -3.70 -20.88 -1.21
CA LEU A 148 -3.41 -20.37 -2.55
C LEU A 148 -3.46 -21.48 -3.60
N GLN A 149 -3.13 -22.71 -3.22
CA GLN A 149 -3.19 -23.88 -4.10
C GLN A 149 -4.63 -24.25 -4.40
N ASP A 150 -5.47 -24.34 -3.38
CA ASP A 150 -6.90 -24.64 -3.53
C ASP A 150 -7.64 -23.54 -4.30
N LEU A 151 -7.20 -22.28 -4.18
CA LEU A 151 -7.74 -21.16 -4.94
C LEU A 151 -7.31 -21.17 -6.42
N GLY A 152 -6.41 -22.09 -6.80
CA GLY A 152 -5.81 -22.17 -8.14
C GLY A 152 -4.87 -21.00 -8.46
N VAL A 153 -4.46 -20.22 -7.46
CA VAL A 153 -3.49 -19.11 -7.60
C VAL A 153 -2.07 -19.65 -7.63
N MET A 154 -1.83 -20.73 -6.90
CA MET A 154 -0.54 -21.39 -6.77
C MET A 154 -0.64 -22.85 -7.26
N THR A 155 0.41 -23.34 -7.91
CA THR A 155 0.52 -24.74 -8.30
C THR A 155 0.97 -25.61 -7.12
N GLN A 156 0.90 -26.93 -7.28
CA GLN A 156 1.36 -27.87 -6.24
C GLN A 156 2.88 -27.79 -5.96
N ASP A 157 3.67 -27.31 -6.93
CA ASP A 157 5.10 -27.02 -6.78
C ASP A 157 5.39 -25.61 -6.25
N GLY A 158 4.36 -24.82 -5.89
CA GLY A 158 4.52 -23.51 -5.25
C GLY A 158 4.73 -22.33 -6.22
N LYS A 159 4.58 -22.55 -7.53
CA LYS A 159 4.66 -21.47 -8.53
C LYS A 159 3.34 -20.73 -8.65
N ILE A 160 3.38 -19.45 -9.03
CA ILE A 160 2.15 -18.69 -9.24
C ILE A 160 1.61 -18.96 -10.65
N VAL A 161 0.31 -19.26 -10.73
CA VAL A 161 -0.37 -19.46 -12.00
C VAL A 161 -0.45 -18.11 -12.73
N HIS A 162 0.15 -18.01 -13.91
CA HIS A 162 0.29 -16.77 -14.67
C HIS A 162 -1.04 -16.04 -14.87
N THR A 163 -2.12 -16.76 -15.23
CA THR A 163 -3.47 -16.20 -15.44
C THR A 163 -4.17 -15.76 -14.16
N ARG A 164 -3.60 -16.07 -12.99
CA ARG A 164 -4.12 -15.71 -11.66
C ARG A 164 -3.18 -14.75 -10.91
N PHE A 165 -2.15 -14.23 -11.59
CA PHE A 165 -1.15 -13.35 -10.98
C PHE A 165 -1.77 -12.08 -10.39
N ASP A 166 -2.84 -11.55 -10.98
CA ASP A 166 -3.56 -10.38 -10.48
C ASP A 166 -4.18 -10.64 -9.11
N LYS A 167 -4.75 -11.84 -8.93
CA LYS A 167 -5.30 -12.27 -7.65
C LYS A 167 -4.19 -12.44 -6.60
N PHE A 168 -3.05 -12.97 -6.99
CA PHE A 168 -1.87 -13.04 -6.13
C PHE A 168 -1.37 -11.64 -5.69
N ARG A 169 -1.36 -10.67 -6.62
CA ARG A 169 -1.03 -9.27 -6.31
C ARG A 169 -2.05 -8.65 -5.36
N GLN A 170 -3.36 -8.86 -5.57
CA GLN A 170 -4.41 -8.37 -4.70
C GLN A 170 -4.27 -8.91 -3.27
N ILE A 171 -4.02 -10.21 -3.11
CA ILE A 171 -3.84 -10.83 -1.80
C ILE A 171 -2.62 -10.23 -1.10
N ASN A 172 -1.49 -10.11 -1.78
CA ASN A 172 -0.28 -9.52 -1.19
C ASN A 172 -0.48 -8.06 -0.81
N ARG A 173 -1.13 -7.28 -1.67
CA ARG A 173 -1.42 -5.87 -1.42
C ARG A 173 -2.33 -5.68 -0.20
N PHE A 174 -3.33 -6.56 -0.03
CA PHE A 174 -4.12 -6.60 1.19
C PHE A 174 -3.25 -6.88 2.42
N LEU A 175 -2.35 -7.87 2.35
CA LEU A 175 -1.45 -8.19 3.44
C LEU A 175 -0.45 -7.07 3.76
N GLU A 176 -0.08 -6.21 2.81
CA GLU A 176 0.72 -5.01 3.08
C GLU A 176 -0.04 -4.04 4.01
N PHE A 177 -1.35 -3.86 3.81
CA PHE A 177 -2.16 -3.06 4.73
C PHE A 177 -2.27 -3.70 6.13
N ILE A 178 -2.28 -5.04 6.20
CA ILE A 178 -2.21 -5.77 7.48
C ILE A 178 -0.84 -5.58 8.13
N GLU A 179 0.26 -5.61 7.37
CA GLU A 179 1.62 -5.40 7.88
C GLU A 179 1.77 -4.02 8.54
N ASP A 180 1.22 -2.98 7.91
CA ASP A 180 1.27 -1.60 8.39
C ASP A 180 0.59 -1.42 9.76
N ILE A 181 -0.45 -2.21 10.07
CA ILE A 181 -1.21 -2.08 11.33
C ILE A 181 -0.70 -2.98 12.45
N LEU A 182 0.29 -3.85 12.19
CA LEU A 182 0.86 -4.75 13.20
C LEU A 182 1.33 -4.06 14.49
N PRO A 183 1.92 -2.84 14.45
CA PRO A 183 2.32 -2.13 15.68
C PRO A 183 1.15 -1.77 16.60
N GLN A 184 -0.08 -1.72 16.09
CA GLN A 184 -1.29 -1.41 16.86
C GLN A 184 -1.88 -2.65 17.56
N LEU A 185 -1.47 -3.83 17.11
CA LEU A 185 -1.93 -5.12 17.60
C LEU A 185 -1.04 -5.64 18.73
N ASP A 186 -1.68 -6.01 19.83
CA ASP A 186 -1.00 -6.45 21.05
C ASP A 186 -0.60 -7.92 20.95
N ARG A 187 0.71 -8.19 20.99
CA ARG A 187 1.26 -9.56 20.90
C ARG A 187 1.17 -10.36 22.20
N GLY A 188 0.86 -9.74 23.33
CA GLY A 188 0.94 -10.37 24.66
C GLY A 188 -0.26 -11.24 25.03
N ARG A 189 -1.27 -11.36 24.16
CA ARG A 189 -2.52 -12.09 24.41
C ARG A 189 -3.21 -12.47 23.11
N GLU A 190 -4.26 -13.28 23.21
CA GLU A 190 -5.15 -13.57 22.09
C GLU A 190 -5.87 -12.28 21.60
N LEU A 191 -5.81 -12.06 20.29
CA LEU A 191 -6.51 -10.98 19.58
C LEU A 191 -7.78 -11.50 18.91
N THR A 192 -8.89 -10.78 19.06
CA THR A 192 -10.14 -11.12 18.37
C THR A 192 -10.32 -10.26 17.12
N ILE A 193 -10.44 -10.91 15.96
CA ILE A 193 -10.67 -10.27 14.67
C ILE A 193 -12.04 -10.70 14.14
N LEU A 194 -12.84 -9.75 13.67
CA LEU A 194 -14.08 -10.04 12.96
C LEU A 194 -13.93 -9.69 11.49
N ASP A 195 -14.37 -10.57 10.60
CA ASP A 195 -14.47 -10.30 9.16
C ASP A 195 -15.94 -10.39 8.73
N PHE A 196 -16.53 -9.26 8.36
CA PHE A 196 -17.92 -9.18 7.96
C PHE A 196 -18.10 -9.15 6.44
N GLY A 197 -19.07 -9.94 5.96
CA GLY A 197 -19.24 -10.18 4.54
C GLY A 197 -18.02 -10.91 4.00
N CYS A 198 -17.56 -11.95 4.71
CA CYS A 198 -16.32 -12.65 4.39
C CYS A 198 -16.42 -13.39 3.05
N GLY A 199 -17.63 -13.74 2.59
CA GLY A 199 -17.86 -14.43 1.33
C GLY A 199 -17.02 -15.70 1.23
N LYS A 200 -16.42 -15.94 0.06
CA LYS A 200 -15.50 -17.09 -0.14
C LYS A 200 -14.19 -17.00 0.67
N SER A 201 -14.00 -15.94 1.46
CA SER A 201 -13.04 -15.82 2.57
C SER A 201 -11.56 -15.97 2.24
N TYR A 202 -11.16 -15.84 0.97
CA TYR A 202 -9.74 -15.98 0.59
C TYR A 202 -8.82 -14.92 1.24
N LEU A 203 -9.31 -13.69 1.44
CA LEU A 203 -8.56 -12.65 2.16
C LEU A 203 -8.53 -12.94 3.67
N THR A 204 -9.59 -13.52 4.23
CA THR A 204 -9.64 -14.01 5.61
C THR A 204 -8.59 -15.11 5.85
N PHE A 205 -8.52 -16.11 4.96
CA PHE A 205 -7.49 -17.16 5.02
C PHE A 205 -6.08 -16.59 4.86
N ALA A 206 -5.89 -15.63 3.96
CA ALA A 206 -4.60 -14.96 3.79
C ALA A 206 -4.19 -14.19 5.05
N MET A 207 -5.12 -13.47 5.66
CA MET A 207 -4.91 -12.74 6.92
C MET A 207 -4.58 -13.70 8.06
N TYR A 208 -5.32 -14.79 8.21
CA TYR A 208 -5.03 -15.82 9.21
C TYR A 208 -3.62 -16.39 9.03
N TYR A 209 -3.30 -16.87 7.82
CA TYR A 209 -1.98 -17.42 7.50
C TYR A 209 -0.87 -16.41 7.79
N TYR A 210 -1.02 -15.15 7.40
CA TYR A 210 0.00 -14.14 7.62
C TYR A 210 0.19 -13.82 9.12
N LEU A 211 -0.89 -13.54 9.85
CA LEU A 211 -0.82 -13.15 11.26
C LEU A 211 -0.41 -14.32 12.16
N HIS A 212 -1.03 -15.49 11.97
CA HIS A 212 -0.79 -16.69 12.77
C HIS A 212 0.45 -17.46 12.31
N GLU A 213 0.48 -17.94 11.05
CA GLU A 213 1.56 -18.82 10.58
C GLU A 213 2.89 -18.08 10.41
N LEU A 214 2.88 -16.89 9.81
CA LEU A 214 4.12 -16.17 9.50
C LEU A 214 4.57 -15.25 10.64
N LYS A 215 3.66 -14.49 11.25
CA LYS A 215 4.00 -13.49 12.27
C LYS A 215 3.86 -13.98 13.72
N LYS A 216 3.29 -15.18 13.92
CA LYS A 216 3.14 -15.86 15.22
C LYS A 216 2.33 -15.04 16.24
N TYR A 217 1.31 -14.32 15.78
CA TYR A 217 0.32 -13.73 16.68
C TYR A 217 -0.65 -14.81 17.17
N ASP A 218 -1.03 -14.71 18.44
CA ASP A 218 -2.18 -15.43 18.95
C ASP A 218 -3.46 -14.69 18.54
N ILE A 219 -4.20 -15.25 17.57
CA ILE A 219 -5.41 -14.63 17.02
C ILE A 219 -6.56 -15.61 16.99
N ARG A 220 -7.77 -15.09 17.16
CA ARG A 220 -9.02 -15.74 16.82
C ARG A 220 -9.75 -14.89 15.79
N ILE A 221 -10.06 -15.47 14.63
CA ILE A 221 -10.79 -14.80 13.55
C ILE A 221 -12.19 -15.42 13.45
N ILE A 222 -13.21 -14.57 13.40
CA ILE A 222 -14.60 -14.96 13.20
C ILE A 222 -15.10 -14.30 11.91
N GLY A 223 -15.35 -15.11 10.89
CA GLY A 223 -15.98 -14.67 9.65
C GLY A 223 -17.51 -14.75 9.75
N LEU A 224 -18.21 -13.70 9.32
CA LEU A 224 -19.67 -13.63 9.29
C LEU A 224 -20.16 -13.44 7.85
N ASP A 225 -21.12 -14.26 7.45
CA ASP A 225 -21.83 -14.14 6.18
C ASP A 225 -23.27 -14.66 6.33
N LEU A 226 -24.16 -14.23 5.43
CA LEU A 226 -25.57 -14.65 5.43
C LEU A 226 -25.79 -15.98 4.70
N LYS A 227 -24.83 -16.42 3.87
CA LYS A 227 -24.99 -17.61 3.03
C LYS A 227 -24.47 -18.87 3.72
N SER A 228 -25.39 -19.69 4.24
CA SER A 228 -25.09 -20.98 4.90
C SER A 228 -24.14 -21.88 4.09
N GLU A 229 -24.31 -21.98 2.77
CA GLU A 229 -23.44 -22.77 1.88
C GLU A 229 -21.99 -22.28 1.86
N VAL A 230 -21.80 -20.95 1.95
CA VAL A 230 -20.49 -20.30 1.98
C VAL A 230 -19.83 -20.58 3.32
N ILE A 231 -20.58 -20.43 4.41
CA ILE A 231 -20.10 -20.69 5.77
C ILE A 231 -19.65 -22.15 5.93
N ARG A 232 -20.47 -23.12 5.47
CA ARG A 232 -20.11 -24.54 5.51
C ARG A 232 -18.79 -24.79 4.77
N HIS A 233 -18.68 -24.29 3.54
CA HIS A 233 -17.46 -24.46 2.74
C HIS A 233 -16.23 -23.82 3.39
N CYS A 234 -16.36 -22.63 3.98
CA CYS A 234 -15.27 -21.95 4.65
C CYS A 234 -14.81 -22.70 5.92
N ASN A 235 -15.73 -23.29 6.69
CA ASN A 235 -15.38 -24.13 7.84
C ASN A 235 -14.69 -25.43 7.40
N GLU A 236 -15.16 -26.11 6.35
CA GLU A 236 -14.48 -27.29 5.77
C GLU A 236 -13.03 -26.98 5.37
N LEU A 237 -12.79 -25.80 4.79
CA LEU A 237 -11.45 -25.34 4.44
C LEU A 237 -10.60 -25.01 5.67
N ALA A 238 -11.17 -24.35 6.68
CA ALA A 238 -10.47 -24.06 7.93
C ALA A 238 -10.01 -25.33 8.63
N GLU A 239 -10.87 -26.36 8.69
CA GLU A 239 -10.53 -27.69 9.20
C GLU A 239 -9.45 -28.36 8.36
N LYS A 240 -9.59 -28.35 7.03
CA LYS A 240 -8.60 -28.92 6.09
C LYS A 240 -7.20 -28.31 6.28
N TYR A 241 -7.11 -27.03 6.60
CA TYR A 241 -5.84 -26.34 6.83
C TYR A 241 -5.34 -26.40 8.27
N GLY A 242 -6.11 -26.97 9.20
CA GLY A 242 -5.78 -27.00 10.63
C GLY A 242 -5.84 -25.62 11.31
N TYR A 243 -6.69 -24.71 10.81
CA TYR A 243 -6.83 -23.36 11.35
C TYR A 243 -7.85 -23.34 12.49
N GLU A 244 -7.47 -23.90 13.63
CA GLU A 244 -8.36 -24.11 14.80
C GLU A 244 -8.96 -22.82 15.37
N LYS A 245 -8.30 -21.67 15.17
CA LYS A 245 -8.79 -20.36 15.63
C LYS A 245 -9.41 -19.50 14.53
N LEU A 246 -9.76 -20.11 13.40
CA LEU A 246 -10.53 -19.50 12.32
C LEU A 246 -11.90 -20.18 12.25
N GLN A 247 -12.96 -19.44 12.55
CA GLN A 247 -14.33 -19.95 12.52
C GLN A 247 -15.22 -19.06 11.66
N PHE A 248 -16.20 -19.67 11.00
CA PHE A 248 -17.19 -18.97 10.19
C PHE A 248 -18.59 -19.25 10.73
N LEU A 249 -19.38 -18.20 10.92
CA LEU A 249 -20.74 -18.28 11.46
C LEU A 249 -21.73 -17.64 10.48
N GLU A 250 -22.91 -18.25 10.40
CA GLU A 250 -24.05 -17.66 9.69
C GLU A 250 -24.66 -16.57 10.57
N GLY A 251 -24.74 -15.33 10.05
CA GLY A 251 -25.35 -14.24 10.79
C GLY A 251 -25.10 -12.85 10.22
N ASP A 252 -25.98 -11.93 10.58
CA ASP A 252 -25.82 -10.50 10.34
C ASP A 252 -24.94 -9.87 11.43
N ILE A 253 -24.04 -8.96 11.03
CA ILE A 253 -23.23 -8.21 12.00
C ILE A 253 -24.08 -7.34 12.90
N ALA A 254 -25.21 -6.80 12.41
CA ALA A 254 -26.08 -5.93 13.19
C ALA A 254 -26.52 -6.60 14.50
N ASP A 255 -26.80 -7.91 14.43
CA ASP A 255 -27.31 -8.71 15.54
C ASP A 255 -26.23 -9.54 16.25
N TYR A 256 -25.00 -9.53 15.74
CA TYR A 256 -23.92 -10.32 16.34
C TYR A 256 -23.50 -9.74 17.70
N GLU A 257 -23.61 -10.55 18.74
CA GLU A 257 -23.21 -10.24 20.13
C GLU A 257 -22.24 -11.28 20.72
N GLY A 258 -21.73 -12.21 19.90
CA GLY A 258 -20.91 -13.33 20.35
C GLY A 258 -19.52 -12.96 20.92
N VAL A 259 -19.17 -11.67 20.99
CA VAL A 259 -17.89 -11.19 21.50
C VAL A 259 -18.04 -9.91 22.32
N ASN A 260 -17.33 -9.84 23.45
CA ASN A 260 -17.30 -8.67 24.33
C ASN A 260 -16.20 -7.66 23.95
N ARG A 261 -15.24 -8.07 23.13
CA ARG A 261 -14.11 -7.26 22.72
C ARG A 261 -13.64 -7.66 21.33
N VAL A 262 -13.39 -6.67 20.50
CA VAL A 262 -12.82 -6.85 19.16
C VAL A 262 -11.58 -5.98 19.03
N ASP A 263 -10.47 -6.56 18.58
CA ASP A 263 -9.23 -5.83 18.35
C ASP A 263 -9.17 -5.26 16.94
N MET A 264 -9.70 -6.01 15.98
CA MET A 264 -9.72 -5.62 14.57
C MET A 264 -11.04 -6.01 13.90
N VAL A 265 -11.64 -5.08 13.15
CA VAL A 265 -12.77 -5.38 12.26
C VAL A 265 -12.32 -5.21 10.82
N VAL A 266 -12.68 -6.19 10.00
CA VAL A 266 -12.45 -6.22 8.56
C VAL A 266 -13.81 -6.32 7.87
N THR A 267 -14.01 -5.52 6.82
CA THR A 267 -15.23 -5.56 6.02
C THR A 267 -14.87 -5.29 4.56
N LEU A 268 -14.73 -6.35 3.76
CA LEU A 268 -14.18 -6.27 2.40
C LEU A 268 -15.24 -6.34 1.31
N HIS A 269 -16.36 -7.02 1.59
CA HIS A 269 -17.44 -7.23 0.64
C HIS A 269 -18.83 -6.92 1.22
N ALA A 270 -18.90 -6.23 2.36
CA ALA A 270 -20.18 -5.69 2.81
C ALA A 270 -20.65 -4.63 1.80
N CYS A 271 -21.83 -4.84 1.21
CA CYS A 271 -22.39 -3.95 0.21
C CYS A 271 -23.40 -2.98 0.81
N ASN A 272 -23.50 -1.80 0.22
CA ASN A 272 -24.43 -0.75 0.61
C ASN A 272 -24.33 -0.41 2.12
N THR A 273 -25.47 -0.26 2.80
CA THR A 273 -25.56 0.06 4.21
C THR A 273 -25.01 -1.02 5.15
N ALA A 274 -24.75 -2.24 4.67
CA ALA A 274 -24.11 -3.28 5.46
C ALA A 274 -22.70 -2.87 5.92
N THR A 275 -21.98 -2.09 5.10
CA THR A 275 -20.70 -1.48 5.54
C THR A 275 -20.94 -0.53 6.71
N ASP A 276 -21.99 0.28 6.67
CA ASP A 276 -22.29 1.27 7.71
C ASP A 276 -22.64 0.60 9.05
N TYR A 277 -23.43 -0.47 9.04
CA TYR A 277 -23.68 -1.27 10.25
C TYR A 277 -22.40 -1.90 10.81
N ALA A 278 -21.52 -2.43 9.94
CA ALA A 278 -20.24 -2.99 10.36
C ALA A 278 -19.33 -1.94 11.00
N LEU A 279 -19.23 -0.75 10.40
CA LEU A 279 -18.47 0.38 10.95
C LEU A 279 -19.05 0.83 12.30
N ALA A 280 -20.37 0.98 12.42
CA ALA A 280 -21.02 1.38 13.65
C ALA A 280 -20.84 0.35 14.79
N LYS A 281 -20.85 -0.95 14.47
CA LYS A 281 -20.55 -2.02 15.45
C LYS A 281 -19.08 -2.03 15.83
N ALA A 282 -18.16 -1.84 14.89
CA ALA A 282 -16.72 -1.72 15.16
C ALA A 282 -16.39 -0.57 16.12
N VAL A 283 -17.00 0.60 15.91
CA VAL A 283 -16.92 1.75 16.83
C VAL A 283 -17.52 1.38 18.20
N GLY A 284 -18.67 0.69 18.19
CA GLY A 284 -19.32 0.21 19.42
C GLY A 284 -18.44 -0.71 20.28
N TRP A 285 -17.74 -1.65 19.65
CA TRP A 285 -16.76 -2.52 20.31
C TRP A 285 -15.46 -1.81 20.66
N ASN A 286 -15.30 -0.53 20.29
CA ASN A 286 -14.08 0.23 20.46
C ASN A 286 -12.87 -0.48 19.80
N ALA A 287 -13.09 -1.06 18.63
CA ALA A 287 -12.06 -1.81 17.92
C ALA A 287 -10.80 -0.97 17.71
N LYS A 288 -9.61 -1.55 17.91
CA LYS A 288 -8.35 -0.81 17.75
C LYS A 288 -8.07 -0.47 16.29
N VAL A 289 -8.43 -1.37 15.39
CA VAL A 289 -8.22 -1.23 13.95
C VAL A 289 -9.50 -1.57 13.19
N ILE A 290 -9.81 -0.79 12.17
CA ILE A 290 -10.89 -1.06 11.22
C ILE A 290 -10.28 -0.98 9.81
N LEU A 291 -10.44 -2.05 9.02
CA LEU A 291 -10.13 -2.05 7.59
C LEU A 291 -11.40 -2.31 6.80
N SER A 292 -11.81 -1.34 5.98
CA SER A 292 -13.05 -1.42 5.21
C SER A 292 -12.80 -1.16 3.74
N VAL A 293 -13.24 -2.06 2.87
CA VAL A 293 -13.27 -1.85 1.42
C VAL A 293 -14.74 -1.71 1.00
N PRO A 294 -15.27 -0.48 0.93
CA PRO A 294 -16.66 -0.26 0.55
C PRO A 294 -16.90 -0.66 -0.92
N CYS A 295 -17.64 -1.75 -1.14
CA CYS A 295 -17.74 -2.37 -2.47
C CYS A 295 -18.79 -1.70 -3.38
N CYS A 296 -20.01 -1.46 -2.90
CA CYS A 296 -21.12 -0.84 -3.64
C CYS A 296 -21.86 0.11 -2.70
N GLN A 297 -22.38 1.24 -3.18
CA GLN A 297 -23.26 2.10 -2.38
C GLN A 297 -24.35 2.69 -3.27
N HIS A 298 -25.58 2.59 -2.80
CA HIS A 298 -26.75 3.14 -3.48
C HIS A 298 -27.48 4.20 -2.64
N GLU A 299 -27.38 4.15 -1.31
CA GLU A 299 -28.11 5.07 -0.40
C GLU A 299 -28.03 6.55 -0.81
N ILE A 300 -26.84 7.12 -0.91
CA ILE A 300 -26.68 8.55 -1.25
C ILE A 300 -27.07 8.82 -2.71
N ASN A 301 -26.87 7.86 -3.61
CA ASN A 301 -27.27 8.00 -5.01
C ASN A 301 -28.80 8.02 -5.16
N GLU A 302 -29.51 7.20 -4.38
CA GLU A 302 -30.99 7.17 -4.31
C GLU A 302 -31.53 8.48 -3.74
N GLN A 303 -30.90 9.04 -2.70
CA GLN A 303 -31.25 10.36 -2.14
C GLN A 303 -31.07 11.46 -3.20
N PHE A 304 -29.91 11.50 -3.89
CA PHE A 304 -29.69 12.45 -4.98
C PHE A 304 -30.71 12.31 -6.13
N GLU A 305 -31.09 11.08 -6.48
CA GLU A 305 -32.10 10.81 -7.50
C GLU A 305 -33.51 11.25 -7.10
N ALA A 306 -33.87 11.15 -5.81
CA ALA A 306 -35.17 11.54 -5.28
C ALA A 306 -35.43 13.08 -5.31
N GLY A 307 -34.53 13.87 -5.90
CA GLY A 307 -34.65 15.32 -6.00
C GLY A 307 -34.02 16.08 -4.84
N GLU A 308 -33.21 15.40 -4.02
CA GLU A 308 -32.51 16.00 -2.87
C GLU A 308 -31.14 16.60 -3.25
N THR A 309 -30.75 16.55 -4.53
CA THR A 309 -29.48 17.12 -4.99
C THR A 309 -29.49 18.65 -4.87
N PRO A 310 -28.44 19.29 -4.31
CA PRO A 310 -28.33 20.74 -4.28
C PRO A 310 -28.40 21.35 -5.68
N GLU A 311 -29.15 22.44 -5.85
CA GLU A 311 -29.41 23.08 -7.15
C GLU A 311 -28.10 23.37 -7.93
N VAL A 312 -27.06 23.82 -7.22
CA VAL A 312 -25.74 24.10 -7.80
C VAL A 312 -25.05 22.87 -8.41
N LEU A 313 -25.37 21.67 -7.93
CA LEU A 313 -24.81 20.40 -8.41
C LEU A 313 -25.69 19.74 -9.48
N ALA A 314 -26.94 20.17 -9.67
CA ALA A 314 -27.91 19.50 -10.54
C ALA A 314 -27.37 19.28 -11.97
N ALA A 315 -26.76 20.30 -12.57
CA ALA A 315 -26.26 20.27 -13.95
C ALA A 315 -25.22 19.16 -14.23
N VAL A 316 -24.42 18.76 -13.24
CA VAL A 316 -23.43 17.68 -13.39
C VAL A 316 -23.97 16.31 -12.96
N MET A 317 -25.06 16.30 -12.18
CA MET A 317 -25.71 15.08 -11.68
C MET A 317 -26.79 14.51 -12.62
N GLU A 318 -27.14 15.22 -13.70
CA GLU A 318 -28.05 14.71 -14.75
C GLU A 318 -27.55 13.40 -15.38
N TYR A 319 -26.23 13.24 -15.46
CA TYR A 319 -25.61 12.01 -15.96
C TYR A 319 -25.55 10.98 -14.83
N GLY A 320 -26.44 9.97 -14.88
CA GLY A 320 -26.53 8.93 -13.84
C GLY A 320 -25.20 8.26 -13.48
N LEU A 321 -24.31 8.06 -14.46
CA LEU A 321 -22.95 7.55 -14.22
C LEU A 321 -22.12 8.50 -13.34
N LEU A 322 -22.16 9.80 -13.59
CA LEU A 322 -21.42 10.79 -12.79
C LEU A 322 -22.03 10.92 -11.39
N ARG A 323 -23.36 10.90 -11.29
CA ARG A 323 -24.10 10.91 -10.02
C ARG A 323 -23.71 9.72 -9.14
N GLU A 324 -23.71 8.51 -9.70
CA GLU A 324 -23.33 7.30 -8.97
C GLU A 324 -21.89 7.38 -8.45
N ARG A 325 -20.95 7.83 -9.29
CA ARG A 325 -19.53 7.97 -8.92
C ARG A 325 -19.34 9.03 -7.84
N PHE A 326 -20.03 10.16 -7.95
CA PHE A 326 -19.98 11.22 -6.96
C PHE A 326 -20.57 10.75 -5.62
N ALA A 327 -21.75 10.13 -5.64
CA ALA A 327 -22.38 9.57 -4.45
C ALA A 327 -21.48 8.56 -3.73
N ALA A 328 -20.80 7.69 -4.49
CA ALA A 328 -19.83 6.75 -3.91
C ALA A 328 -18.67 7.47 -3.20
N LEU A 329 -18.08 8.50 -3.83
CA LEU A 329 -16.99 9.28 -3.24
C LEU A 329 -17.44 10.04 -1.99
N VAL A 330 -18.62 10.66 -2.03
CA VAL A 330 -19.23 11.33 -0.89
C VAL A 330 -19.43 10.35 0.26
N THR A 331 -19.98 9.17 -0.02
CA THR A 331 -20.20 8.13 1.00
C THR A 331 -18.90 7.74 1.69
N ASP A 332 -17.85 7.44 0.92
CA ASP A 332 -16.58 6.98 1.48
C ASP A 332 -15.87 8.09 2.26
N GLY A 333 -15.99 9.34 1.80
CA GLY A 333 -15.52 10.53 2.51
C GLY A 333 -16.24 10.73 3.84
N LEU A 334 -17.58 10.62 3.85
CA LEU A 334 -18.38 10.74 5.07
C LEU A 334 -18.07 9.61 6.04
N ARG A 335 -17.98 8.34 5.57
CA ARG A 335 -17.56 7.20 6.41
C ARG A 335 -16.22 7.45 7.09
N ALA A 336 -15.24 7.96 6.36
CA ALA A 336 -13.94 8.29 6.94
C ALA A 336 -14.06 9.37 8.04
N LYS A 337 -14.85 10.41 7.79
CA LYS A 337 -15.06 11.51 8.72
C LYS A 337 -15.89 11.13 9.95
N TYR A 338 -16.89 10.27 9.81
CA TYR A 338 -17.60 9.71 10.95
C TYR A 338 -16.66 8.94 11.87
N LEU A 339 -15.78 8.09 11.33
CA LEU A 339 -14.77 7.38 12.12
C LEU A 339 -13.83 8.37 12.84
N GLU A 340 -13.38 9.43 12.16
CA GLU A 340 -12.58 10.48 12.80
C GLU A 340 -13.31 11.15 13.97
N SER A 341 -14.61 11.44 13.81
CA SER A 341 -15.45 12.04 14.86
C SER A 341 -15.69 11.12 16.06
N GLU A 342 -15.42 9.82 15.90
CA GLU A 342 -15.48 8.78 16.93
C GLU A 342 -14.08 8.41 17.49
N GLY A 343 -13.07 9.24 17.24
CA GLY A 343 -11.73 9.12 17.81
C GLY A 343 -10.78 8.21 17.04
N TYR A 344 -11.02 7.98 15.75
CA TYR A 344 -10.10 7.23 14.90
C TYR A 344 -9.18 8.13 14.07
N GLU A 345 -7.96 7.67 13.85
CA GLU A 345 -7.11 8.12 12.76
C GLU A 345 -7.51 7.37 11.48
N THR A 346 -8.19 8.05 10.56
CA THR A 346 -8.63 7.43 9.31
C THR A 346 -7.77 7.84 8.13
N GLN A 347 -7.49 6.88 7.25
CA GLN A 347 -6.80 7.05 5.99
C GLN A 347 -7.63 6.43 4.87
N VAL A 348 -7.79 7.17 3.78
CA VAL A 348 -8.43 6.72 2.54
C VAL A 348 -7.30 6.33 1.58
N LEU A 349 -7.16 5.04 1.32
CA LEU A 349 -6.04 4.47 0.58
C LEU A 349 -6.52 3.82 -0.72
N GLU A 350 -5.65 3.83 -1.72
CA GLU A 350 -5.86 3.07 -2.94
C GLU A 350 -5.55 1.59 -2.70
N PHE A 351 -6.52 0.71 -2.95
CA PHE A 351 -6.40 -0.72 -2.67
C PHE A 351 -5.59 -1.48 -3.72
N ILE A 352 -6.05 -1.56 -4.97
CA ILE A 352 -5.44 -2.25 -6.12
C ILE A 352 -5.68 -1.48 -7.42
N ASP A 353 -4.80 -1.60 -8.42
CA ASP A 353 -4.93 -0.86 -9.68
C ASP A 353 -6.36 -0.86 -10.28
N MET A 354 -6.80 0.29 -10.82
CA MET A 354 -8.14 0.50 -11.38
C MET A 354 -8.47 -0.47 -12.52
N GLU A 355 -7.45 -1.06 -13.17
CA GLU A 355 -7.60 -2.14 -14.15
C GLU A 355 -8.40 -3.35 -13.62
N HIS A 356 -8.44 -3.53 -12.30
CA HIS A 356 -9.10 -4.68 -11.66
C HIS A 356 -10.48 -4.35 -11.08
N THR A 357 -10.74 -3.10 -10.70
CA THR A 357 -12.03 -2.67 -10.17
C THR A 357 -12.16 -1.15 -10.23
N PRO A 358 -13.33 -0.61 -10.62
CA PRO A 358 -13.57 0.83 -10.58
C PRO A 358 -13.87 1.32 -9.14
N LYS A 359 -13.96 0.41 -8.16
CA LYS A 359 -14.08 0.66 -6.72
C LYS A 359 -12.80 0.21 -6.04
N ASN A 360 -11.96 1.19 -5.69
CA ASN A 360 -10.56 0.98 -5.34
C ASN A 360 -10.15 1.71 -4.03
N ILE A 361 -11.10 1.89 -3.12
CA ILE A 361 -10.85 2.60 -1.87
C ILE A 361 -10.80 1.59 -0.73
N LEU A 362 -9.77 1.71 0.12
CA LEU A 362 -9.69 1.07 1.42
C LEU A 362 -9.66 2.16 2.49
N LEU A 363 -10.60 2.10 3.42
CA LEU A 363 -10.59 2.90 4.64
C LEU A 363 -9.80 2.12 5.70
N ARG A 364 -8.70 2.72 6.17
CA ARG A 364 -7.94 2.24 7.31
C ARG A 364 -8.15 3.20 8.47
N ALA A 365 -8.79 2.74 9.53
CA ALA A 365 -9.01 3.54 10.74
C ALA A 365 -8.32 2.88 11.94
N VAL A 366 -7.45 3.63 12.62
CA VAL A 366 -6.75 3.19 13.83
C VAL A 366 -7.24 4.04 14.99
N ARG A 367 -7.72 3.41 16.06
CA ARG A 367 -8.25 4.13 17.20
C ARG A 367 -7.16 4.96 17.88
N ARG A 368 -7.35 6.27 17.95
CA ARG A 368 -6.51 7.14 18.77
C ARG A 368 -6.97 7.02 20.22
N GLY A 369 -6.08 7.34 21.16
CA GLY A 369 -6.50 7.56 22.56
C GLY A 369 -7.57 8.65 22.63
N LYS A 370 -8.12 8.92 23.83
CA LYS A 370 -9.14 9.98 24.01
C LYS A 370 -8.72 11.27 23.31
N THR A 371 -9.51 11.69 22.34
CA THR A 371 -9.40 12.98 21.67
C THR A 371 -10.02 14.07 22.55
N ASP A 372 -9.61 15.32 22.33
CA ASP A 372 -10.24 16.46 23.01
C ASP A 372 -11.70 16.57 22.54
N GLY A 373 -12.64 16.63 23.48
CA GLY A 373 -14.07 16.73 23.17
C GLY A 373 -14.42 17.95 22.32
N ALA A 374 -13.60 19.01 22.36
CA ALA A 374 -13.76 20.16 21.46
C ALA A 374 -13.48 19.81 19.99
N ILE A 375 -12.47 18.98 19.72
CA ILE A 375 -12.10 18.54 18.37
C ILE A 375 -13.17 17.59 17.79
N GLU A 376 -13.70 16.70 18.63
CA GLU A 376 -14.80 15.80 18.26
C GLU A 376 -16.06 16.60 17.90
N ALA A 377 -16.43 17.59 18.73
CA ALA A 377 -17.58 18.45 18.48
C ALA A 377 -17.44 19.30 17.21
N GLU A 378 -16.26 19.88 16.96
CA GLU A 378 -15.99 20.62 15.72
C GLU A 378 -16.09 19.71 14.48
N SER A 379 -15.59 18.47 14.60
CA SER A 379 -15.65 17.50 13.50
C SER A 379 -17.09 17.07 13.20
N ARG A 380 -17.91 16.85 14.23
CA ARG A 380 -19.36 16.57 14.08
C ARG A 380 -20.10 17.72 13.42
N LYS A 381 -19.82 18.96 13.84
CA LYS A 381 -20.44 20.14 13.23
C LYS A 381 -20.13 20.25 11.73
N LYS A 382 -18.88 20.01 11.32
CA LYS A 382 -18.51 20.02 9.90
C LYS A 382 -19.18 18.92 9.09
N LEU A 383 -19.40 17.75 9.71
CA LEU A 383 -20.18 16.65 9.11
C LEU A 383 -21.64 17.07 8.90
N GLU A 384 -22.30 17.61 9.93
CA GLU A 384 -23.67 18.12 9.85
C GLU A 384 -23.82 19.22 8.79
N GLU A 385 -22.87 20.15 8.70
CA GLU A 385 -22.84 21.18 7.66
C GLU A 385 -22.71 20.58 6.25
N CYS A 386 -21.89 19.53 6.10
CA CYS A 386 -21.71 18.84 4.82
C CYS A 386 -22.97 18.05 4.41
N GLU A 387 -23.57 17.33 5.36
CA GLU A 387 -24.83 16.60 5.17
C GLU A 387 -25.97 17.55 4.80
N ALA A 388 -26.09 18.69 5.50
CA ALA A 388 -27.08 19.72 5.21
C ALA A 388 -26.86 20.38 3.84
N PHE A 389 -25.61 20.69 3.49
CA PHE A 389 -25.27 21.26 2.18
C PHE A 389 -25.61 20.31 1.04
N LEU A 390 -25.30 19.03 1.21
CA LEU A 390 -25.60 17.98 0.23
C LEU A 390 -27.06 17.51 0.28
N ASN A 391 -27.80 17.91 1.32
CA ASN A 391 -29.16 17.51 1.64
C ASN A 391 -29.34 15.98 1.65
N ILE A 392 -28.53 15.32 2.48
CA ILE A 392 -28.47 13.86 2.62
C ILE A 392 -28.56 13.42 4.08
N GLN A 393 -28.95 12.17 4.30
CA GLN A 393 -29.02 11.52 5.62
C GLN A 393 -28.36 10.13 5.55
N PRO A 394 -27.04 10.03 5.75
CA PRO A 394 -26.32 8.75 5.67
C PRO A 394 -26.65 7.82 6.85
N THR A 395 -26.79 6.51 6.59
CA THR A 395 -27.10 5.53 7.64
C THR A 395 -26.06 5.49 8.76
N LEU A 396 -24.76 5.58 8.45
CA LEU A 396 -23.71 5.56 9.49
C LEU A 396 -23.85 6.73 10.47
N GLY A 397 -24.14 7.94 9.97
CA GLY A 397 -24.36 9.11 10.82
C GLY A 397 -25.51 8.90 11.81
N ARG A 398 -26.64 8.37 11.33
CA ARG A 398 -27.80 8.02 12.18
C ARG A 398 -27.43 7.02 13.27
N LEU A 399 -26.77 5.91 12.89
CA LEU A 399 -26.38 4.84 13.82
C LEU A 399 -25.43 5.31 14.93
N LEU A 400 -24.49 6.21 14.60
CA LEU A 400 -23.55 6.76 15.59
C LEU A 400 -24.21 7.82 16.50
N SER A 401 -25.17 8.59 15.97
CA SER A 401 -25.91 9.58 16.74
C SER A 401 -26.83 8.94 17.80
N GLU A 402 -27.51 7.84 17.47
CA GLU A 402 -28.39 7.11 18.40
C GLU A 402 -27.60 6.52 19.56
N LYS A 403 -26.41 5.97 19.30
CA LYS A 403 -25.52 5.46 20.35
C LYS A 403 -25.02 6.55 21.30
N SER A 404 -24.74 7.74 20.78
CA SER A 404 -24.30 8.87 21.62
C SER A 404 -25.39 9.33 22.59
N ARG A 405 -26.68 9.07 22.31
CA ARG A 405 -27.80 9.40 23.20
C ARG A 405 -28.02 8.37 24.32
N HIS A 406 -27.40 7.20 24.23
CA HIS A 406 -27.51 6.11 25.20
C HIS A 406 -26.23 5.86 26.01
N ARG A 407 -25.18 6.67 25.81
CA ARG A 407 -24.00 6.79 26.67
C ARG A 407 -24.18 7.98 27.59
#